data_AF-A0A314KWE2-F1
#
_entry.id   AF-A0A314KWE2-F1
#
_cell.length_a   1.000
_cell.length_b   1.000
_cell.length_c   1.000
_cell.angle_alpha   90.00
_cell.angle_beta   90.00
_cell.angle_gamma   90.00
#
_symmetry.space_group_name_H-M   'P 1'
#
loop_
_entity.id
_entity.type
_entity.pdbx_description
1 polymer ?
#
loop_
_entity_poly.entity_id
_entity_poly.type
_entity_poly.pdbx_seq_one_letter_code
_entity_poly.pdbx_strand_id
1 'polypeptide(L)'
;PCNFPNNGGICLFFRAARVHVCADGGANRVFDELPRFFPHDDPSDIRKRYKPYAIKGDMDSIRTDVFDFYRGPGTKIIDESNDQDTTDLHKCVAYIRELLNPEHPDVS
;
A
#
# COMPACT_ATOMS: atom_id res chain seq x y z
N PRO A 1 -15.18 9.84 9.77
CA PRO A 1 -14.61 9.37 11.05
C PRO A 1 -14.80 7.85 11.20
N CYS A 2 -13.70 7.08 11.32
CA CYS A 2 -13.76 5.65 11.62
C CYS A 2 -14.47 5.45 12.97
N ASN A 3 -15.71 4.96 12.96
CA ASN A 3 -16.54 4.87 14.16
C ASN A 3 -17.05 3.43 14.36
N PHE A 4 -16.17 2.44 14.19
CA PHE A 4 -16.54 1.03 14.36
C PHE A 4 -15.67 0.33 15.41
N PRO A 5 -16.26 -0.30 16.43
CA PRO A 5 -15.58 -0.71 17.67
C PRO A 5 -14.66 -1.93 17.52
N ASN A 6 -14.65 -2.62 16.37
CA ASN A 6 -13.97 -3.93 16.24
C ASN A 6 -12.74 -3.92 15.32
N ASN A 7 -12.40 -2.79 14.67
CA ASN A 7 -11.34 -2.71 13.64
C ASN A 7 -10.34 -1.57 13.88
N GLY A 8 -10.21 -1.14 15.13
CA GLY A 8 -9.46 0.05 15.54
C GLY A 8 -7.97 0.03 15.17
N GLY A 9 -7.34 -1.14 15.08
CA GLY A 9 -5.90 -1.27 14.79
C GLY A 9 -5.50 -0.79 13.39
N ILE A 10 -6.22 -1.23 12.35
CA ILE A 10 -5.87 -0.89 10.97
C ILE A 10 -6.17 0.59 10.65
N CYS A 11 -7.31 1.13 11.13
CA CYS A 11 -7.60 2.56 10.94
C CYS A 11 -6.62 3.43 11.74
N LEU A 12 -6.21 3.02 12.96
CA LEU A 12 -5.21 3.76 13.72
C LEU A 12 -3.86 3.77 13.00
N PHE A 13 -3.41 2.63 12.49
CA PHE A 13 -2.16 2.53 11.72
C PHE A 13 -2.21 3.40 10.46
N PHE A 14 -3.29 3.32 9.70
CA PHE A 14 -3.45 4.12 8.49
C PHE A 14 -3.52 5.63 8.77
N ARG A 15 -4.09 6.03 9.91
CA ARG A 15 -4.19 7.45 10.27
C ARG A 15 -2.91 8.00 10.92
N ALA A 16 -2.12 7.15 11.56
CA ALA A 16 -0.90 7.53 12.26
C ALA A 16 0.33 7.58 11.32
N ALA A 17 0.34 6.78 10.25
CA ALA A 17 1.45 6.79 9.29
C ALA A 17 1.25 7.85 8.20
N ARG A 18 2.33 8.58 7.86
CA ARG A 18 2.35 9.56 6.76
C ARG A 18 2.33 8.92 5.38
N VAL A 19 2.89 7.71 5.26
CA VAL A 19 2.96 6.95 4.01
C VAL A 19 2.68 5.47 4.28
N HIS A 20 1.98 4.81 3.35
CA HIS A 20 1.73 3.37 3.37
C HIS A 20 2.27 2.75 2.10
N VAL A 21 3.22 1.82 2.23
CA VAL A 21 3.84 1.14 1.09
C VAL A 21 3.52 -0.34 1.19
N CYS A 22 3.07 -0.94 0.10
CA CYS A 22 2.86 -2.38 -0.01
C CYS A 22 4.03 -3.04 -0.73
N ALA A 23 4.52 -4.14 -0.17
CA ALA A 23 5.45 -5.02 -0.85
C ALA A 23 4.65 -5.98 -1.74
N ASP A 24 4.76 -5.84 -3.05
CA ASP A 24 4.18 -6.70 -4.10
C ASP A 24 2.83 -7.39 -3.71
N GLY A 25 2.84 -8.70 -3.43
CA GLY A 25 1.65 -9.47 -3.05
C GLY A 25 0.91 -9.01 -1.78
N GLY A 26 1.52 -8.16 -0.95
CA GLY A 26 0.87 -7.46 0.16
C GLY A 26 -0.27 -6.56 -0.30
N ALA A 27 -0.21 -6.02 -1.52
CA ALA A 27 -1.30 -5.25 -2.11
C ALA A 27 -2.57 -6.10 -2.29
N ASN A 28 -2.43 -7.39 -2.62
CA ASN A 28 -3.56 -8.32 -2.73
C ASN A 28 -4.28 -8.48 -1.39
N ARG A 29 -3.52 -8.64 -0.29
CA ARG A 29 -4.11 -8.76 1.05
C ARG A 29 -4.85 -7.51 1.46
N VAL A 30 -4.29 -6.33 1.20
CA VAL A 30 -4.99 -5.06 1.43
C VAL A 30 -6.26 -4.98 0.59
N PHE A 31 -6.22 -5.39 -0.68
CA PHE A 31 -7.40 -5.36 -1.55
C PHE A 31 -8.52 -6.32 -1.12
N ASP A 32 -8.17 -7.52 -0.66
CA ASP A 32 -9.12 -8.58 -0.32
C ASP A 32 -9.60 -8.52 1.12
N GLU A 33 -8.69 -8.32 2.06
CA GLU A 33 -8.98 -8.43 3.50
C GLU A 33 -9.48 -7.10 4.06
N LEU A 34 -9.02 -5.96 3.56
CA LEU A 34 -9.36 -4.67 4.14
C LEU A 34 -10.87 -4.39 4.14
N PRO A 35 -11.63 -4.62 3.06
CA PRO A 35 -13.08 -4.48 3.08
C PRO A 35 -13.79 -5.37 4.10
N ARG A 36 -13.22 -6.53 4.45
CA ARG A 36 -13.81 -7.45 5.44
C ARG A 36 -13.83 -6.86 6.84
N PHE A 37 -12.90 -5.95 7.14
CA PHE A 37 -12.89 -5.17 8.38
C PHE A 37 -13.88 -4.00 8.36
N PHE A 38 -14.62 -3.76 7.28
CA PHE A 38 -15.63 -2.71 7.21
C PHE A 38 -16.91 -3.25 6.57
N PRO A 39 -17.61 -4.21 7.22
CA PRO A 39 -18.75 -4.92 6.63
C PRO A 39 -19.97 -4.01 6.37
N HIS A 40 -19.98 -2.80 6.92
CA HIS A 40 -21.05 -1.81 6.77
C HIS A 40 -20.74 -0.75 5.72
N ASP A 41 -19.52 -0.71 5.18
CA ASP A 41 -19.12 0.23 4.14
C ASP A 41 -19.04 -0.50 2.78
N ASP A 42 -19.12 0.27 1.69
CA ASP A 42 -18.90 -0.29 0.35
C ASP A 42 -17.43 -0.72 0.18
N PRO A 43 -17.15 -1.96 -0.27
CA PRO A 43 -15.79 -2.45 -0.46
C PRO A 43 -14.92 -1.61 -1.40
N SER A 44 -15.51 -1.00 -2.44
CA SER A 44 -14.79 -0.14 -3.39
C SER A 44 -14.35 1.15 -2.72
N ASP A 45 -15.23 1.74 -1.90
CA ASP A 45 -14.92 2.97 -1.17
C ASP A 45 -13.84 2.75 -0.10
N ILE A 46 -13.84 1.60 0.56
CA ILE A 46 -12.77 1.21 1.49
C ILE A 46 -11.43 1.05 0.78
N ARG A 47 -11.40 0.35 -0.36
CA ARG A 47 -10.17 0.18 -1.17
C ARG A 47 -9.61 1.50 -1.67
N LYS A 48 -10.48 2.45 -2.04
CA LYS A 48 -10.06 3.81 -2.43
C LYS A 48 -9.56 4.63 -1.23
N ARG A 49 -10.24 4.53 -0.08
CA ARG A 49 -9.91 5.28 1.14
C ARG A 49 -8.55 4.88 1.72
N TYR A 50 -8.22 3.60 1.69
CA TYR A 50 -6.99 3.04 2.25
C TYR A 50 -6.02 2.57 1.18
N LYS A 51 -5.96 3.32 0.08
CA LYS A 51 -5.05 3.06 -1.02
C LYS A 51 -3.59 3.20 -0.56
N PRO A 52 -2.69 2.25 -0.88
CA PRO A 52 -1.27 2.43 -0.63
C PRO A 52 -0.72 3.61 -1.46
N TYR A 53 0.24 4.33 -0.87
CA TYR A 53 1.00 5.38 -1.54
C TYR A 53 1.85 4.80 -2.67
N ALA A 54 2.57 3.71 -2.38
CA ALA A 54 3.36 2.98 -3.35
C ALA A 54 3.22 1.46 -3.20
N ILE A 55 3.37 0.75 -4.31
CA ILE A 55 3.54 -0.71 -4.35
C ILE A 55 4.92 -0.96 -4.95
N LYS A 56 5.78 -1.67 -4.21
CA LYS A 56 7.17 -1.93 -4.60
C LYS A 56 7.48 -3.43 -4.53
N GLY A 57 8.22 -3.93 -5.50
CA GLY A 57 8.64 -5.34 -5.59
C GLY A 57 8.85 -5.74 -7.06
N ASP A 58 9.01 -7.03 -7.33
CA ASP A 58 9.18 -7.57 -8.69
C ASP A 58 7.88 -7.76 -9.48
N MET A 59 6.72 -7.46 -8.87
CA MET A 59 5.39 -7.55 -9.46
C MET A 59 5.01 -8.97 -9.90
N ASP A 60 5.63 -10.01 -9.34
CA ASP A 60 5.36 -11.40 -9.73
C ASP A 60 4.19 -12.02 -8.95
N SER A 61 3.90 -11.49 -7.74
CA SER A 61 2.87 -12.02 -6.84
C SER A 61 1.65 -11.11 -6.77
N ILE A 62 1.73 -9.83 -7.16
CA ILE A 62 0.55 -8.98 -7.31
C ILE A 62 -0.35 -9.47 -8.45
N ARG A 63 -1.66 -9.56 -8.20
CA ARG A 63 -2.61 -9.90 -9.25
C ARG A 63 -2.82 -8.72 -10.18
N THR A 64 -2.98 -8.99 -11.47
CA THR A 64 -3.16 -7.95 -12.50
C THR A 64 -4.40 -7.08 -12.25
N ASP A 65 -5.50 -7.66 -11.73
CA ASP A 65 -6.71 -6.90 -11.39
C ASP A 65 -6.49 -5.91 -10.25
N VAL A 66 -5.71 -6.30 -9.23
CA VAL A 66 -5.33 -5.45 -8.10
C VAL A 66 -4.34 -4.36 -8.55
N PHE A 67 -3.39 -4.73 -9.40
CA PHE A 67 -2.44 -3.81 -10.01
C PHE A 67 -3.15 -2.70 -10.79
N ASP A 68 -4.05 -3.07 -11.71
CA ASP A 68 -4.80 -2.10 -12.53
C ASP A 68 -5.70 -1.23 -11.67
N PHE A 69 -6.34 -1.80 -10.64
CA PHE A 69 -7.18 -1.06 -9.72
C PHE A 69 -6.41 0.04 -8.98
N TYR A 70 -5.19 -0.21 -8.53
CA TYR A 70 -4.38 0.78 -7.80
C TYR A 70 -3.60 1.72 -8.71
N ARG A 71 -3.31 1.31 -9.95
CA ARG A 71 -2.69 2.16 -10.96
C ARG A 71 -3.55 3.37 -11.33
N GLY A 72 -4.85 3.16 -11.56
CA GLY A 72 -5.79 4.21 -11.93
C GLY A 72 -5.86 5.42 -10.96
N PRO A 73 -6.00 5.21 -9.64
CA PRO A 73 -6.08 6.28 -8.65
C PRO A 73 -4.72 6.91 -8.29
N GLY A 74 -3.62 6.59 -8.98
CA GLY A 74 -2.31 7.25 -8.80
C GLY A 74 -1.44 6.67 -7.69
N THR A 75 -1.53 5.38 -7.40
CA THR A 75 -0.51 4.69 -6.59
C THR A 75 0.80 4.61 -7.38
N LYS A 76 1.94 4.94 -6.76
CA LYS A 76 3.25 4.79 -7.40
C LYS A 76 3.61 3.30 -7.46
N ILE A 77 3.81 2.77 -8.66
CA ILE A 77 4.21 1.38 -8.87
C ILE A 77 5.70 1.37 -9.20
N ILE A 78 6.48 0.66 -8.38
CA ILE A 78 7.94 0.62 -8.48
C ILE A 78 8.33 -0.84 -8.72
N ASP A 79 8.61 -1.14 -9.98
CA ASP A 79 9.06 -2.46 -10.44
C ASP A 79 10.56 -2.59 -10.21
N GLU A 80 10.94 -3.56 -9.38
CA GLU A 80 12.31 -3.90 -8.99
C GLU A 80 12.64 -5.35 -9.35
N SER A 81 12.02 -5.86 -10.41
CA SER A 81 12.28 -7.19 -10.98
C SER A 81 13.75 -7.39 -11.37
N ASN A 82 14.48 -6.30 -11.62
CA ASN A 82 15.90 -6.32 -11.98
C ASN A 82 16.86 -6.59 -10.80
N ASP A 83 16.41 -6.50 -9.55
CA ASP A 83 17.22 -6.76 -8.35
C ASP A 83 16.73 -8.03 -7.66
N GLN A 84 17.20 -9.19 -8.11
CA GLN A 84 16.85 -10.49 -7.52
C GLN A 84 17.71 -10.87 -6.31
N ASP A 85 18.70 -10.05 -5.96
CA ASP A 85 19.63 -10.32 -4.86
C ASP A 85 19.11 -9.79 -3.51
N THR A 86 18.07 -8.95 -3.52
CA THR A 86 17.44 -8.39 -2.33
C THR A 86 15.96 -8.76 -2.21
N THR A 87 15.49 -9.04 -0.98
CA THR A 87 14.08 -9.39 -0.75
C THR A 87 13.19 -8.14 -0.82
N ASP A 88 11.91 -8.30 -1.18
CA ASP A 88 10.96 -7.17 -1.30
C ASP A 88 10.79 -6.36 -0.01
N LEU A 89 10.96 -7.01 1.14
CA LEU A 89 10.97 -6.33 2.44
C LEU A 89 12.14 -5.34 2.54
N HIS A 90 13.35 -5.74 2.14
CA HIS A 90 14.52 -4.86 2.16
C HIS A 90 14.34 -3.69 1.19
N LYS A 91 13.82 -3.95 -0.01
CA LYS A 91 13.50 -2.93 -1.02
C LYS A 91 12.49 -1.91 -0.52
N CYS A 92 11.44 -2.36 0.18
CA CYS A 92 10.42 -1.49 0.77
C CYS A 92 11.01 -0.61 1.89
N VAL A 93 11.81 -1.19 2.79
CA VAL A 93 12.45 -0.44 3.88
C VAL A 93 13.42 0.62 3.33
N ALA A 94 14.21 0.28 2.31
CA ALA A 94 15.11 1.23 1.65
C ALA A 94 14.33 2.41 1.03
N TYR A 95 13.24 2.11 0.31
CA TYR A 95 12.40 3.14 -0.29
C TYR A 95 11.74 4.06 0.75
N ILE A 96 11.28 3.51 1.88
CA ILE A 96 10.75 4.33 2.98
C ILE A 96 11.84 5.23 3.56
N ARG A 97 13.08 4.74 3.72
CA ARG A 97 14.21 5.56 4.19
C ARG A 97 14.53 6.70 3.23
N GLU A 98 14.49 6.44 1.92
CA GLU A 98 14.68 7.48 0.89
C GLU A 98 13.56 8.52 0.92
N LEU A 99 12.30 8.09 1.01
CA LEU A 99 11.14 8.99 1.10
C LEU A 99 11.17 9.90 2.34
N LEU A 100 11.77 9.43 3.44
CA LEU A 100 11.89 10.18 4.69
C LEU A 100 13.15 11.05 4.74
N ASN A 101 14.04 10.93 3.76
CA ASN A 101 15.26 11.72 3.71
C ASN A 101 14.95 13.11 3.11
N PRO A 102 15.19 14.22 3.84
CA PRO A 102 14.74 15.56 3.45
C PRO A 102 15.52 16.19 2.29
N GLU A 103 16.49 15.51 1.69
CA GLU A 103 17.28 16.03 0.55
C GLU A 103 16.72 15.68 -0.83
N HIS A 104 15.57 14.99 -0.93
CA HIS A 104 14.89 14.75 -2.20
C HIS A 104 13.63 15.62 -2.38
N PRO A 105 13.52 16.43 -3.46
CA PRO A 105 12.53 17.51 -3.57
C PRO A 105 11.13 17.08 -4.05
N ASP A 106 10.79 15.78 -4.10
CA ASP A 106 9.51 15.31 -4.68
C ASP A 106 8.51 14.81 -3.62
N VAL A 107 8.43 15.51 -2.50
CA VAL A 107 7.32 15.38 -1.55
C VAL A 107 6.99 16.75 -0.97
N SER A 108 6.41 17.61 -1.80
CA SER A 108 5.75 18.88 -1.38
C SER A 108 4.33 18.91 -1.90
#